data_AF-A0A7Y2AMN5-F1
#
_entry.id   AF-A0A7Y2AMN5-F1
#
_cell.length_a   1.000
_cell.length_b   1.000
_cell.length_c   1.000
_cell.angle_alpha   90.00
_cell.angle_beta   90.00
_cell.angle_gamma   90.00
#
_symmetry.space_group_name_H-M   'P 1'
#
loop_
_entity.id
_entity.type
_entity.pdbx_description
1 polymer ?
#
loop_
_entity_poly.entity_id
_entity_poly.type
_entity_poly.pdbx_seq_one_letter_code
_entity_poly.pdbx_strand_id
1 'polypeptide(L)'
;MLPIAAAKRVETMSAVQKTAFAFVVAVACWSNASMAQHPGTGVGYESGKHHHRGGYRVQYHGHASPHGHWAYRPNYANYGYNGHEVADVIRSRGQANLLNAQARTQNEIARSAALDNDVKELATYHERRQINRTTRFGHLHARGEQLRASKAQAEHEAQLAGFRIEDVAGLTPDELDPVTGQLAWPLLLQGTHYNRARQPVDIIFATRAQAGQVNPDHYLPLRDWIDRVDYELDCYVHLYPKADYAKAKDFLRRLMIEARLPALQLSSPTQLASH
;
A
#
# COMPACT_ATOMS: atom_id res chain seq x y z
N MET A 1 30.94 -24.18 13.03
CA MET A 1 31.15 -25.64 12.96
C MET A 1 30.86 -26.25 14.34
N LEU A 2 29.65 -26.80 14.49
CA LEU A 2 29.08 -27.56 15.61
C LEU A 2 28.00 -28.47 15.00
N PRO A 3 27.66 -29.62 15.59
CA PRO A 3 28.05 -30.89 14.99
C PRO A 3 26.89 -31.71 14.42
N ILE A 4 27.21 -32.44 13.36
CA ILE A 4 26.42 -33.43 12.59
C ILE A 4 26.20 -34.74 13.40
N ALA A 5 26.10 -34.66 14.73
CA ALA A 5 26.10 -35.87 15.59
C ALA A 5 24.71 -36.35 16.02
N ALA A 6 23.64 -35.57 15.81
CA ALA A 6 22.30 -35.92 16.32
C ALA A 6 21.50 -36.88 15.43
N ALA A 7 21.82 -36.97 14.12
CA ALA A 7 20.99 -37.72 13.17
C ALA A 7 21.21 -39.25 13.19
N LYS A 8 22.31 -39.75 13.78
CA LYS A 8 22.66 -41.18 13.74
C LYS A 8 22.05 -42.05 14.85
N ARG A 9 21.30 -41.46 15.80
CA ARG A 9 20.80 -42.21 16.98
C ARG A 9 19.40 -42.80 16.86
N VAL A 10 18.67 -42.55 15.77
CA VAL A 10 17.28 -43.02 15.60
C VAL A 10 17.19 -44.41 14.93
N GLU A 11 18.25 -44.87 14.27
CA GLU A 11 18.23 -46.11 13.49
C GLU A 11 18.37 -47.39 14.34
N THR A 12 18.79 -47.29 15.60
CA THR A 12 19.05 -48.47 16.47
C THR A 12 17.97 -48.74 17.51
N MET A 13 16.81 -48.09 17.43
CA MET A 13 15.72 -48.31 18.38
C MET A 13 14.86 -49.53 18.01
N SER A 14 14.63 -50.40 18.98
CA SER A 14 13.77 -51.59 18.84
C SER A 14 12.31 -51.20 18.54
N ALA A 15 11.56 -52.09 17.88
CA ALA A 15 10.17 -51.84 17.49
C ALA A 15 9.24 -51.47 18.68
N VAL A 16 9.58 -51.92 19.89
CA VAL A 16 8.86 -51.60 21.14
C VAL A 16 9.13 -50.17 21.61
N GLN A 17 10.33 -49.62 21.36
CA GLN A 17 10.65 -48.23 21.71
C GLN A 17 10.05 -47.23 20.72
N LYS A 18 9.91 -47.59 19.44
CA LYS A 18 9.28 -46.73 18.42
C LYS A 18 7.78 -46.56 18.67
N THR A 19 7.11 -47.59 19.18
CA THR A 19 5.67 -47.53 19.52
C THR A 19 5.41 -46.73 20.79
N ALA A 20 6.29 -46.81 21.80
CA ALA A 20 6.20 -45.97 23.00
C ALA A 20 6.38 -44.47 22.70
N PHE A 21 7.27 -44.12 21.77
CA PHE A 21 7.51 -42.71 21.40
C PHE A 21 6.34 -42.09 20.62
N ALA A 22 5.65 -42.87 19.79
CA ALA A 22 4.45 -42.42 19.07
C ALA A 22 3.27 -42.14 20.02
N PHE A 23 3.16 -42.85 21.14
CA PHE A 23 2.08 -42.65 22.11
C PHE A 23 2.24 -41.37 22.95
N VAL A 24 3.48 -40.97 23.28
CA VAL A 24 3.75 -39.75 24.06
C VAL A 24 3.46 -38.47 23.25
N VAL A 25 3.65 -38.49 21.93
CA VAL A 25 3.35 -37.33 21.06
C VAL A 25 1.84 -37.19 20.80
N ALA A 26 1.09 -38.29 20.77
CA ALA A 26 -0.37 -38.26 20.57
C ALA A 26 -1.13 -37.70 21.79
N VAL A 27 -0.64 -37.92 23.02
CA VAL A 27 -1.28 -37.41 24.25
C VAL A 27 -1.03 -35.91 24.48
N ALA A 28 0.01 -35.33 23.89
CA ALA A 28 0.29 -33.89 23.98
C ALA A 28 -0.61 -33.02 23.07
N CYS A 29 -1.35 -33.62 22.13
CA CYS A 29 -2.23 -32.90 21.20
C CYS A 29 -3.71 -32.86 21.61
N TRP A 30 -4.09 -33.49 22.73
CA TRP A 30 -5.50 -33.64 23.16
C TRP A 30 -5.88 -32.90 24.45
N SER A 31 -5.04 -31.98 24.93
CA SER A 31 -5.28 -31.22 26.17
C SER A 31 -5.56 -29.72 25.99
N ASN A 32 -5.80 -29.24 24.77
CA ASN A 32 -6.20 -27.83 24.50
C ASN A 32 -7.57 -27.70 23.80
N ALA A 33 -8.50 -28.61 24.07
CA ALA A 33 -9.86 -28.54 23.53
C ALA A 33 -10.91 -28.71 24.65
N SER A 34 -10.92 -27.80 25.62
CA SER A 34 -12.06 -27.67 26.53
C SER A 34 -12.07 -26.29 27.21
N MET A 35 -13.24 -25.65 27.15
CA MET A 35 -13.68 -24.44 27.87
C MET A 35 -13.39 -23.08 27.21
N ALA A 36 -14.36 -22.59 26.43
CA ALA A 36 -15.13 -21.40 26.82
C ALA A 36 -16.35 -21.23 25.89
N GLN A 37 -17.46 -21.85 26.26
CA GLN A 37 -18.79 -21.37 25.89
C GLN A 37 -19.32 -20.54 27.06
N HIS A 38 -19.63 -19.26 26.83
CA HIS A 38 -20.84 -18.66 27.37
C HIS A 38 -21.30 -17.49 26.46
N PRO A 39 -22.62 -17.22 26.40
CA PRO A 39 -23.28 -16.50 25.31
C PRO A 39 -23.73 -15.08 25.69
N GLY A 40 -24.15 -14.32 24.67
CA GLY A 40 -24.77 -12.99 24.78
C GLY A 40 -23.73 -11.89 24.70
N THR A 41 -23.81 -10.87 23.86
CA THR A 41 -24.90 -10.21 23.14
C THR A 41 -24.20 -9.49 21.97
N GLY A 42 -24.57 -9.71 20.71
CA GLY A 42 -25.66 -8.93 20.13
C GLY A 42 -25.31 -7.47 19.86
N VAL A 43 -24.21 -7.17 19.16
CA VAL A 43 -24.05 -5.93 18.36
C VAL A 43 -23.25 -6.27 17.11
N GLY A 44 -23.93 -6.36 15.97
CA GLY A 44 -23.29 -6.60 14.67
C GLY A 44 -22.48 -5.38 14.26
N TYR A 45 -21.16 -5.52 14.20
CA TYR A 45 -20.31 -4.60 13.43
C TYR A 45 -20.36 -5.10 11.98
N GLU A 46 -21.42 -4.69 11.30
CA GLU A 46 -21.50 -4.78 9.86
C GLU A 46 -20.35 -3.96 9.28
N SER A 47 -19.34 -4.67 8.79
CA SER A 47 -18.24 -4.14 7.99
C SER A 47 -18.79 -3.71 6.63
N GLY A 48 -19.58 -2.64 6.63
CA GLY A 48 -19.99 -1.90 5.45
C GLY A 48 -18.80 -1.10 4.94
N LYS A 49 -18.11 -1.65 3.94
CA LYS A 49 -17.26 -0.87 3.04
C LYS A 49 -18.17 0.06 2.22
N HIS A 50 -18.50 1.22 2.76
CA HIS A 50 -19.12 2.30 2.00
C HIS A 50 -18.11 3.43 1.84
N HIS A 51 -17.45 3.43 0.69
CA HIS A 51 -16.84 4.63 0.13
C HIS A 51 -17.95 5.62 -0.21
N HIS A 52 -18.31 6.48 0.75
CA HIS A 52 -18.95 7.75 0.44
C HIS A 52 -18.13 8.88 1.05
N ARG A 53 -17.00 9.16 0.38
CA ARG A 53 -16.41 10.51 0.35
C ARG A 53 -17.32 11.41 -0.50
N GLY A 54 -18.58 11.52 -0.11
CA GLY A 54 -19.52 12.49 -0.63
C GLY A 54 -19.52 13.64 0.36
N GLY A 55 -18.51 14.51 0.27
CA GLY A 55 -18.62 15.80 0.90
C GLY A 55 -19.85 16.47 0.33
N TYR A 56 -20.92 16.54 1.12
CA TYR A 56 -21.99 17.50 0.88
C TYR A 56 -21.39 18.89 1.11
N ARG A 57 -20.60 19.35 0.13
CA ARG A 57 -20.59 20.78 -0.19
C ARG A 57 -22.02 21.05 -0.60
N VAL A 58 -22.82 21.51 0.36
CA VAL A 58 -23.95 22.36 0.04
C VAL A 58 -23.32 23.59 -0.62
N GLN A 59 -23.12 23.50 -1.93
CA GLN A 59 -23.03 24.67 -2.78
C GLN A 59 -24.37 25.37 -2.59
N TYR A 60 -24.42 26.25 -1.59
CA TYR A 60 -25.23 27.43 -1.69
C TYR A 60 -24.79 28.09 -2.99
N HIS A 61 -25.51 27.76 -4.07
CA HIS A 61 -25.58 28.58 -5.25
C HIS A 61 -26.14 29.90 -4.73
N GLY A 62 -25.22 30.79 -4.37
CA GLY A 62 -25.51 32.20 -4.33
C GLY A 62 -26.00 32.53 -5.72
N HIS A 63 -27.32 32.61 -5.86
CA HIS A 63 -27.94 33.36 -6.92
C HIS A 63 -27.57 34.83 -6.68
N ALA A 64 -26.33 35.18 -7.03
CA ALA A 64 -25.99 36.49 -7.51
C ALA A 64 -26.68 36.61 -8.88
N SER A 65 -27.98 36.92 -8.85
CA SER A 65 -28.68 37.37 -10.04
C SER A 65 -28.06 38.71 -10.46
N PRO A 66 -27.47 38.80 -11.66
CA PRO A 66 -26.99 40.05 -12.21
C PRO A 66 -28.20 40.93 -12.50
N HIS A 67 -28.03 42.23 -12.27
CA HIS A 67 -28.93 43.32 -12.67
C HIS A 67 -29.87 42.98 -13.83
N GLY A 68 -31.10 42.64 -13.50
CA GLY A 68 -32.22 42.52 -14.43
C GLY A 68 -33.33 43.43 -13.93
N HIS A 69 -33.33 44.67 -14.41
CA HIS A 69 -34.42 45.62 -14.25
C HIS A 69 -35.69 45.08 -14.91
N TRP A 70 -36.42 44.21 -14.20
CA TRP A 70 -37.83 43.98 -14.50
C TRP A 70 -38.60 44.98 -13.67
N ALA A 71 -38.81 46.14 -14.29
CA ALA A 71 -39.86 47.06 -13.89
C ALA A 71 -41.17 46.28 -13.83
N TYR A 72 -41.58 45.89 -12.61
CA TYR A 72 -42.93 45.47 -12.33
C TYR A 72 -43.79 46.72 -12.55
N ARG A 73 -44.22 46.94 -13.79
CA ARG A 73 -45.32 47.84 -14.12
C ARG A 73 -46.56 47.20 -13.51
N PRO A 74 -47.14 47.80 -12.46
CA PRO A 74 -48.36 47.26 -11.95
C PRO A 74 -49.51 47.77 -12.81
N ASN A 75 -50.18 46.84 -13.47
CA ASN A 75 -51.44 47.13 -14.12
C ASN A 75 -52.52 47.21 -13.04
N TYR A 76 -52.53 48.28 -12.24
CA TYR A 76 -53.59 48.60 -11.28
C TYR A 76 -54.78 49.22 -12.02
N ALA A 77 -55.32 48.52 -13.00
CA ALA A 77 -56.61 48.84 -13.54
C ALA A 77 -57.64 47.94 -12.85
N ASN A 78 -58.32 48.53 -11.87
CA ASN A 78 -59.69 48.18 -11.50
C ASN A 78 -59.92 46.90 -10.67
N TYR A 79 -59.49 46.89 -9.40
CA TYR A 79 -60.21 46.22 -8.30
C TYR A 79 -59.95 47.03 -7.01
N GLY A 80 -60.99 47.27 -6.20
CA GLY A 80 -60.96 48.15 -5.04
C GLY A 80 -59.92 47.72 -3.99
N TYR A 81 -58.81 48.45 -3.95
CA TYR A 81 -57.77 48.31 -2.93
C TYR A 81 -58.23 48.91 -1.61
N ASN A 82 -58.67 48.07 -0.68
CA ASN A 82 -58.73 48.44 0.73
C ASN A 82 -57.28 48.48 1.25
N GLY A 83 -56.80 49.61 1.78
CA GLY A 83 -55.40 49.82 2.20
C GLY A 83 -54.82 48.80 3.19
N HIS A 84 -55.65 47.91 3.75
CA HIS A 84 -55.27 46.78 4.57
C HIS A 84 -54.38 45.76 3.85
N GLU A 85 -54.67 45.42 2.59
CA GLU A 85 -53.88 44.41 1.84
C GLU A 85 -52.46 44.90 1.53
N VAL A 86 -52.31 46.19 1.19
CA VAL A 86 -51.01 46.83 0.97
C VAL A 86 -50.22 46.89 2.28
N ALA A 87 -50.89 47.19 3.39
CA ALA A 87 -50.26 47.21 4.71
C ALA A 87 -49.76 45.81 5.14
N ASP A 88 -50.50 44.75 4.82
CA ASP A 88 -50.09 43.37 5.12
C ASP A 88 -48.90 42.92 4.27
N VAL A 89 -48.85 43.32 2.99
CA VAL A 89 -47.67 43.08 2.13
C VAL A 89 -46.44 43.82 2.66
N ILE A 90 -46.58 45.08 3.08
CA ILE A 90 -45.47 45.86 3.65
C ILE A 90 -44.99 45.24 4.97
N ARG A 91 -45.92 44.83 5.86
CA ARG A 91 -45.60 44.15 7.12
C ARG A 91 -44.88 42.81 6.86
N SER A 92 -45.38 42.01 5.92
CA SER A 92 -44.79 40.73 5.52
C SER A 92 -43.36 40.92 4.97
N ARG A 93 -43.14 41.94 4.13
CA ARG A 93 -41.79 42.31 3.65
C ARG A 93 -40.86 42.74 4.79
N GLY A 94 -41.35 43.52 5.73
CA GLY A 94 -40.60 43.92 6.93
C GLY A 94 -40.20 42.71 7.79
N GLN A 95 -41.15 41.79 8.03
CA GLN A 95 -40.90 40.55 8.76
C GLN A 95 -39.93 39.62 8.02
N ALA A 96 -40.06 39.48 6.71
CA ALA A 96 -39.12 38.72 5.89
C ALA A 96 -37.71 39.30 5.95
N ASN A 97 -37.54 40.62 5.91
CA ASN A 97 -36.24 41.27 6.05
C ASN A 97 -35.61 41.01 7.43
N LEU A 98 -36.40 41.07 8.50
CA LEU A 98 -35.94 40.74 9.86
C LEU A 98 -35.50 39.28 9.96
N LEU A 99 -36.32 38.34 9.49
CA LEU A 99 -36.01 36.91 9.51
C LEU A 99 -34.77 36.60 8.66
N ASN A 100 -34.63 37.24 7.49
CA ASN A 100 -33.45 37.10 6.64
C ASN A 100 -32.18 37.63 7.33
N ALA A 101 -32.28 38.77 8.04
CA ALA A 101 -31.16 39.30 8.82
C ALA A 101 -30.77 38.36 9.97
N GLN A 102 -31.76 37.85 10.72
CA GLN A 102 -31.53 36.88 11.78
C GLN A 102 -30.90 35.59 11.25
N ALA A 103 -31.38 35.06 10.13
CA ALA A 103 -30.82 33.87 9.49
C ALA A 103 -29.36 34.07 9.05
N ARG A 104 -29.02 35.25 8.50
CA ARG A 104 -27.63 35.59 8.17
C ARG A 104 -26.74 35.60 9.41
N THR A 105 -27.19 36.20 10.51
CA THR A 105 -26.45 36.19 11.77
C THR A 105 -26.23 34.76 12.28
N GLN A 106 -27.26 33.91 12.25
CA GLN A 106 -27.12 32.51 12.67
C GLN A 106 -26.18 31.71 11.76
N ASN A 107 -26.17 31.99 10.46
CA ASN A 107 -25.23 31.36 9.53
C ASN A 107 -23.77 31.75 9.84
N GLU A 108 -23.51 33.01 10.16
CA GLU A 108 -22.16 33.44 10.56
C GLU A 108 -21.72 32.81 11.90
N ILE A 109 -22.63 32.70 12.87
CA ILE A 109 -22.37 32.00 14.15
C ILE A 109 -22.07 30.52 13.91
N ALA A 110 -22.85 29.84 13.06
CA ALA A 110 -22.60 28.44 12.72
C ALA A 110 -21.25 28.26 12.00
N ARG A 111 -20.91 29.20 11.12
CA ARG A 111 -19.63 29.20 10.41
C ARG A 111 -18.44 29.41 11.34
N SER A 112 -18.52 30.35 12.28
CA SER A 112 -17.46 30.56 13.26
C SER A 112 -17.29 29.33 14.14
N ALA A 113 -18.38 28.73 14.62
CA ALA A 113 -18.34 27.51 15.42
C ALA A 113 -17.71 26.33 14.66
N ALA A 114 -17.96 26.21 13.35
CA ALA A 114 -17.33 25.19 12.51
C ALA A 114 -15.80 25.39 12.43
N LEU A 115 -15.35 26.62 12.20
CA LEU A 115 -13.92 26.94 12.16
C LEU A 115 -13.23 26.68 13.51
N ASP A 116 -13.90 27.02 14.62
CA ASP A 116 -13.37 26.75 15.96
C ASP A 116 -13.25 25.24 16.22
N ASN A 117 -14.22 24.44 15.74
CA ASN A 117 -14.17 22.99 15.83
C ASN A 117 -13.02 22.41 15.01
N ASP A 118 -12.78 22.91 13.79
CA ASP A 118 -11.68 22.47 12.94
C ASP A 118 -10.31 22.76 13.60
N VAL A 119 -10.15 23.96 14.17
CA VAL A 119 -8.94 24.33 14.91
C VAL A 119 -8.73 23.43 16.12
N LYS A 120 -9.80 23.15 16.87
CA LYS A 120 -9.76 22.26 18.04
C LYS A 120 -9.42 20.81 17.65
N GLU A 121 -9.96 20.32 16.53
CA GLU A 121 -9.65 18.99 16.01
C GLU A 121 -8.16 18.87 15.65
N LEU A 122 -7.63 19.84 14.91
CA LEU A 122 -6.20 19.88 14.56
C LEU A 122 -5.32 19.93 15.81
N ALA A 123 -5.64 20.81 16.76
CA ALA A 123 -4.91 20.91 18.02
C ALA A 123 -4.89 19.57 18.77
N THR A 124 -6.07 18.93 18.90
CA THR A 124 -6.22 17.62 19.56
C THR A 124 -5.42 16.53 18.84
N TYR A 125 -5.42 16.53 17.50
CA TYR A 125 -4.65 15.58 16.70
C TYR A 125 -3.13 15.72 16.95
N HIS A 126 -2.63 16.96 16.92
CA HIS A 126 -1.23 17.25 17.16
C HIS A 126 -0.80 16.91 18.59
N GLU A 127 -1.62 17.26 19.58
CA GLU A 127 -1.38 16.92 20.98
C GLU A 127 -1.31 15.39 21.18
N ARG A 128 -2.29 14.64 20.65
CA ARG A 128 -2.27 13.17 20.70
C ARG A 128 -1.01 12.59 20.03
N ARG A 129 -0.59 13.16 18.90
CA ARG A 129 0.64 12.74 18.22
C ARG A 129 1.88 13.02 19.05
N GLN A 130 1.95 14.18 19.71
CA GLN A 130 3.04 14.55 20.59
C GLN A 130 3.10 13.63 21.82
N ILE A 131 1.97 13.36 22.47
CA ILE A 131 1.87 12.41 23.61
C ILE A 131 2.33 11.01 23.18
N ASN A 132 1.88 10.52 22.02
CA ASN A 132 2.30 9.21 21.52
C ASN A 132 3.82 9.14 21.26
N ARG A 133 4.44 10.27 20.87
CA ARG A 133 5.89 10.37 20.65
C ARG A 133 6.68 10.47 21.96
N THR A 134 6.15 11.11 23.01
CA THR A 134 6.84 11.29 24.30
C THR A 134 6.62 10.14 25.29
N THR A 135 5.58 9.32 25.10
CA THR A 135 5.31 8.16 25.95
C THR A 135 6.43 7.10 25.83
N ARG A 136 6.59 6.22 26.82
CA ARG A 136 7.63 5.17 26.90
C ARG A 136 7.79 4.32 25.63
N PHE A 137 6.75 4.16 24.81
CA PHE A 137 6.75 3.42 23.54
C PHE A 137 6.92 4.31 22.28
N GLY A 138 7.15 5.61 22.45
CA GLY A 138 7.30 6.58 21.36
C GLY A 138 8.48 6.26 20.42
N HIS A 139 9.53 5.61 20.93
CA HIS A 139 10.64 5.11 20.12
C HIS A 139 10.21 4.01 19.13
N LEU A 140 9.23 3.16 19.49
CA LEU A 140 8.65 2.17 18.57
C LEU A 140 7.83 2.86 17.48
N HIS A 141 7.08 3.89 17.86
CA HIS A 141 6.32 4.72 16.91
C HIS A 141 7.23 5.49 15.95
N ALA A 142 8.35 6.04 16.45
CA ALA A 142 9.34 6.74 15.64
C ALA A 142 9.99 5.82 14.62
N ARG A 143 10.37 4.60 15.02
CA ARG A 143 10.89 3.57 14.11
C ARG A 143 9.86 3.17 13.04
N GLY A 144 8.59 3.04 13.42
CA GLY A 144 7.50 2.78 12.49
C GLY A 144 7.21 3.95 11.53
N GLU A 145 7.30 5.20 11.99
CA GLU A 145 7.18 6.39 11.13
C GLU A 145 8.35 6.48 10.13
N GLN A 146 9.58 6.21 10.56
CA GLN A 146 10.75 6.18 9.68
C GLN A 146 10.64 5.13 8.58
N LEU A 147 10.20 3.90 8.94
CA LEU A 147 9.97 2.83 7.96
C LEU A 147 8.86 3.17 6.96
N ARG A 148 7.79 3.83 7.40
CA ARG A 148 6.72 4.28 6.49
C ARG A 148 7.18 5.43 5.61
N ALA A 149 7.97 6.36 6.14
CA ALA A 149 8.51 7.49 5.38
C ALA A 149 9.52 7.02 4.33
N SER A 150 10.44 6.11 4.69
CA SER A 150 11.39 5.53 3.73
C SER A 150 10.67 4.73 2.66
N LYS A 151 9.61 3.99 3.04
CA LYS A 151 8.77 3.29 2.06
C LYS A 151 8.06 4.27 1.13
N ALA A 152 7.42 5.31 1.65
CA ALA A 152 6.74 6.32 0.84
C ALA A 152 7.70 7.09 -0.09
N GLN A 153 8.94 7.34 0.36
CA GLN A 153 9.99 7.93 -0.48
C GLN A 153 10.40 6.98 -1.61
N ALA A 154 10.68 5.72 -1.29
CA ALA A 154 10.92 4.69 -2.30
C ALA A 154 9.73 4.53 -3.26
N GLU A 155 8.50 4.70 -2.78
CA GLU A 155 7.28 4.69 -3.58
C GLU A 155 7.18 5.86 -4.55
N HIS A 156 7.52 7.06 -4.08
CA HIS A 156 7.55 8.25 -4.93
C HIS A 156 8.66 8.18 -5.98
N GLU A 157 9.86 7.72 -5.60
CA GLU A 157 10.98 7.52 -6.51
C GLU A 157 10.69 6.45 -7.57
N ALA A 158 10.08 5.33 -7.18
CA ALA A 158 9.64 4.29 -8.11
C ALA A 158 8.60 4.83 -9.11
N GLN A 159 7.62 5.60 -8.65
CA GLN A 159 6.61 6.21 -9.53
C GLN A 159 7.23 7.20 -10.54
N LEU A 160 8.18 8.03 -10.10
CA LEU A 160 8.91 8.95 -10.97
C LEU A 160 9.76 8.22 -12.02
N ALA A 161 10.32 7.07 -11.65
CA ALA A 161 11.07 6.19 -12.55
C ALA A 161 10.18 5.29 -13.42
N GLY A 162 8.84 5.36 -13.27
CA GLY A 162 7.87 4.59 -14.05
C GLY A 162 7.67 3.14 -13.59
N PHE A 163 8.06 2.80 -12.37
CA PHE A 163 7.92 1.47 -11.77
C PHE A 163 6.82 1.44 -10.69
N ARG A 164 6.13 0.30 -10.54
CA ARG A 164 5.29 0.02 -9.36
C ARG A 164 6.19 -0.56 -8.27
N ILE A 165 5.92 -0.23 -7.00
CA ILE A 165 6.78 -0.62 -5.86
C ILE A 165 6.83 -2.12 -5.62
N GLU A 166 5.81 -2.83 -6.08
CA GLU A 166 5.78 -4.30 -6.13
C GLU A 166 6.96 -4.86 -6.97
N ASP A 167 7.56 -4.04 -7.83
CA ASP A 167 8.66 -4.33 -8.75
C ASP A 167 10.02 -3.74 -8.30
N VAL A 168 10.16 -3.21 -7.07
CA VAL A 168 11.42 -2.56 -6.62
C VAL A 168 12.38 -3.53 -5.91
N ALA A 169 11.91 -4.72 -5.55
CA ALA A 169 12.79 -5.78 -5.09
C ALA A 169 13.47 -6.43 -6.30
N GLY A 170 14.73 -6.05 -6.55
CA GLY A 170 15.63 -6.78 -7.45
C GLY A 170 15.86 -8.23 -7.00
N LEU A 171 16.87 -8.89 -7.55
CA LEU A 171 17.18 -10.26 -7.11
C LEU A 171 17.68 -10.23 -5.66
N THR A 172 17.25 -11.21 -4.87
CA THR A 172 17.80 -11.39 -3.52
C THR A 172 19.26 -11.87 -3.58
N PRO A 173 20.07 -11.65 -2.53
CA PRO A 173 21.46 -12.16 -2.50
C PRO A 173 21.58 -13.68 -2.64
N ASP A 174 20.52 -14.42 -2.33
CA ASP A 174 20.44 -15.88 -2.52
C ASP A 174 20.17 -16.26 -3.99
N GLU A 175 19.59 -15.35 -4.77
CA GLU A 175 19.24 -15.53 -6.19
C GLU A 175 20.33 -15.00 -7.14
N LEU A 176 21.06 -13.97 -6.72
CA LEU A 176 22.20 -13.39 -7.45
C LEU A 176 23.35 -13.13 -6.49
N ASP A 177 24.49 -13.76 -6.73
CA ASP A 177 25.71 -13.44 -6.02
C ASP A 177 26.27 -12.09 -6.52
N PRO A 178 26.33 -11.05 -5.68
CA PRO A 178 26.76 -9.71 -6.10
C PRO A 178 28.25 -9.66 -6.48
N VAL A 179 29.06 -10.63 -6.03
CA VAL A 179 30.52 -10.63 -6.28
C VAL A 179 30.85 -11.38 -7.57
N THR A 180 30.23 -12.54 -7.78
CA THR A 180 30.54 -13.38 -8.95
C THR A 180 29.59 -13.15 -10.13
N GLY A 181 28.43 -12.54 -9.89
CA GLY A 181 27.38 -12.39 -10.89
C GLY A 181 26.66 -13.70 -11.23
N GLN A 182 26.86 -14.75 -10.43
CA GLN A 182 26.22 -16.05 -10.64
C GLN A 182 24.73 -15.98 -10.26
N LEU A 183 23.88 -16.48 -11.17
CA LEU A 183 22.44 -16.55 -11.00
C LEU A 183 22.03 -17.94 -10.49
N ALA A 184 21.30 -17.98 -9.38
CA ALA A 184 20.67 -19.20 -8.88
C ALA A 184 19.29 -19.37 -9.53
N TRP A 185 19.28 -20.07 -10.67
CA TRP A 185 18.05 -20.31 -11.43
C TRP A 185 17.03 -21.15 -10.65
N PRO A 186 15.72 -20.80 -10.67
CA PRO A 186 14.65 -21.63 -10.13
C PRO A 186 14.62 -23.03 -10.74
N LEU A 187 14.14 -24.03 -9.97
CA LEU A 187 14.18 -25.46 -10.35
C LEU A 187 13.65 -25.73 -11.79
N LEU A 188 12.55 -25.09 -12.18
CA LEU A 188 11.97 -25.26 -13.53
C LEU A 188 12.91 -24.77 -14.64
N LEU A 189 13.67 -23.70 -14.39
CA LEU A 189 14.60 -23.10 -15.34
C LEU A 189 15.97 -23.79 -15.33
N GLN A 190 16.25 -24.66 -14.36
CA GLN A 190 17.47 -25.46 -14.32
C GLN A 190 17.50 -26.59 -15.36
N GLY A 191 16.37 -26.90 -15.99
CA GLY A 191 16.28 -27.92 -17.03
C GLY A 191 17.24 -27.72 -18.20
N THR A 192 17.63 -28.82 -18.85
CA THR A 192 18.51 -28.80 -20.03
C THR A 192 17.89 -28.04 -21.20
N HIS A 193 16.56 -28.06 -21.30
CA HIS A 193 15.79 -27.30 -22.29
C HIS A 193 16.14 -25.80 -22.29
N TYR A 194 16.27 -25.20 -21.11
CA TYR A 194 16.56 -23.78 -20.96
C TYR A 194 18.07 -23.48 -20.88
N ASN A 195 18.96 -24.47 -20.98
CA ASN A 195 20.39 -24.23 -20.80
C ASN A 195 20.98 -23.29 -21.88
N ARG A 196 20.62 -23.54 -23.14
CA ARG A 196 21.02 -22.65 -24.26
C ARG A 196 20.52 -21.23 -24.08
N ALA A 197 19.37 -21.11 -23.45
CA ALA A 197 18.74 -19.84 -23.16
C ALA A 197 19.50 -19.12 -22.02
N ARG A 198 19.82 -19.81 -20.93
CA ARG A 198 20.47 -19.21 -19.75
C ARG A 198 21.87 -18.66 -19.98
N GLN A 199 22.67 -19.33 -20.83
CA GLN A 199 24.08 -18.98 -21.05
C GLN A 199 24.33 -17.50 -21.38
N PRO A 200 23.65 -16.88 -22.37
CA PRO A 200 23.78 -15.44 -22.63
C PRO A 200 23.50 -14.56 -21.40
N VAL A 201 22.50 -14.91 -20.60
CA VAL A 201 22.14 -14.14 -19.40
C VAL A 201 23.21 -14.25 -18.34
N ASP A 202 23.69 -15.47 -18.07
CA ASP A 202 24.77 -15.71 -17.11
C ASP A 202 26.02 -14.89 -17.47
N ILE A 203 26.36 -14.80 -18.77
CA ILE A 203 27.48 -13.98 -19.26
C ILE A 203 27.24 -12.49 -19.02
N ILE A 204 26.03 -11.97 -19.30
CA ILE A 204 25.69 -10.56 -19.10
C ILE A 204 25.80 -10.19 -17.61
N PHE A 205 25.30 -11.04 -16.71
CA PHE A 205 25.34 -10.80 -15.27
C PHE A 205 26.73 -10.98 -14.66
N ALA A 206 27.53 -11.93 -15.15
CA ALA A 206 28.96 -12.02 -14.80
C ALA A 206 29.74 -10.77 -15.24
N THR A 207 29.45 -10.25 -16.44
CA THR A 207 30.05 -9.00 -16.94
C THR A 207 29.60 -7.80 -16.11
N ARG A 208 28.32 -7.74 -15.74
CA ARG A 208 27.74 -6.71 -14.86
C ARG A 208 28.45 -6.69 -13.49
N ALA A 209 28.76 -7.85 -12.91
CA ALA A 209 29.46 -7.92 -11.63
C ALA A 209 30.84 -7.26 -11.68
N GLN A 210 31.54 -7.33 -12.82
CA GLN A 210 32.83 -6.68 -13.03
C GLN A 210 32.71 -5.20 -13.40
N ALA A 211 31.78 -4.86 -14.29
CA ALA A 211 31.60 -3.51 -14.83
C ALA A 211 30.77 -2.59 -13.94
N GLY A 212 30.06 -3.13 -12.95
CA GLY A 212 29.14 -2.41 -12.07
C GLY A 212 27.77 -2.13 -12.69
N GLN A 213 27.59 -2.31 -14.00
CA GLN A 213 26.33 -2.09 -14.71
C GLN A 213 26.24 -2.95 -15.98
N VAL A 214 25.01 -3.21 -16.44
CA VAL A 214 24.79 -3.89 -17.72
C VAL A 214 25.07 -2.90 -18.85
N ASN A 215 25.82 -3.33 -19.88
CA ASN A 215 26.00 -2.52 -21.09
C ASN A 215 24.63 -2.27 -21.75
N PRO A 216 24.25 -1.01 -22.05
CA PRO A 216 23.00 -0.67 -22.72
C PRO A 216 22.74 -1.49 -23.99
N ASP A 217 23.78 -1.82 -24.76
CA ASP A 217 23.66 -2.59 -26.01
C ASP A 217 23.19 -4.04 -25.78
N HIS A 218 23.42 -4.59 -24.59
CA HIS A 218 23.02 -5.95 -24.22
C HIS A 218 21.64 -6.01 -23.56
N TYR A 219 21.03 -4.86 -23.27
CA TYR A 219 19.75 -4.80 -22.57
C TYR A 219 18.58 -5.26 -23.44
N LEU A 220 18.51 -4.82 -24.70
CA LEU A 220 17.44 -5.24 -25.62
C LEU A 220 17.50 -6.75 -25.94
N PRO A 221 18.67 -7.33 -26.28
CA PRO A 221 18.78 -8.78 -26.43
C PRO A 221 18.40 -9.57 -25.18
N LEU A 222 18.75 -9.07 -23.99
CA LEU A 222 18.35 -9.69 -22.71
C LEU A 222 16.82 -9.69 -22.55
N ARG A 223 16.17 -8.57 -22.86
CA ARG A 223 14.70 -8.47 -22.79
C ARG A 223 14.02 -9.45 -23.74
N ASP A 224 14.41 -9.44 -25.01
CA ASP A 224 13.82 -10.33 -26.03
C ASP A 224 14.00 -11.80 -25.65
N TRP A 225 15.12 -12.11 -25.00
CA TRP A 225 15.39 -13.44 -24.47
C TRP A 225 14.45 -13.81 -23.30
N ILE A 226 14.30 -12.92 -22.32
CA ILE A 226 13.41 -13.14 -21.18
C ILE A 226 11.98 -13.35 -21.68
N ASP A 227 11.51 -12.51 -22.60
CA ASP A 227 10.18 -12.61 -23.21
C ASP A 227 9.98 -13.96 -23.93
N ARG A 228 11.02 -14.51 -24.56
CA ARG A 228 10.95 -15.83 -25.20
C ARG A 228 10.84 -16.98 -24.21
N VAL A 229 11.62 -16.95 -23.12
CA VAL A 229 11.51 -17.97 -22.06
C VAL A 229 10.17 -17.87 -21.34
N ASP A 230 9.67 -16.65 -21.16
CA ASP A 230 8.36 -16.37 -20.58
C ASP A 230 7.24 -16.99 -21.42
N TYR A 231 7.31 -16.83 -22.75
CA TYR A 231 6.38 -17.45 -23.69
C TYR A 231 6.44 -18.99 -23.68
N GLU A 232 7.65 -19.56 -23.60
CA GLU A 232 7.82 -21.02 -23.52
C GLU A 232 7.25 -21.57 -22.19
N LEU A 233 7.46 -20.89 -21.07
CA LEU A 233 6.84 -21.26 -19.79
C LEU A 233 5.32 -21.23 -19.87
N ASP A 234 4.74 -20.25 -20.57
CA ASP A 234 3.28 -20.13 -20.71
C ASP A 234 2.69 -21.26 -21.56
N CYS A 235 3.40 -21.70 -22.60
CA CYS A 235 2.98 -22.81 -23.44
C CYS A 235 2.91 -24.14 -22.66
N TYR A 236 3.75 -24.32 -21.64
CA TYR A 236 3.82 -25.53 -20.82
C TYR A 236 3.27 -25.35 -19.40
N VAL A 237 2.54 -24.25 -19.12
CA VAL A 237 2.03 -23.93 -17.77
C VAL A 237 1.21 -25.06 -17.15
N HIS A 238 0.48 -25.82 -17.97
CA HIS A 238 -0.36 -26.93 -17.54
C HIS A 238 0.43 -28.15 -17.04
N LEU A 239 1.72 -28.25 -17.41
CA LEU A 239 2.60 -29.35 -17.04
C LEU A 239 3.36 -29.09 -15.73
N TYR A 240 3.33 -27.86 -15.22
CA TYR A 240 4.12 -27.45 -14.06
C TYR A 240 3.26 -27.29 -12.79
N PRO A 241 3.82 -27.60 -11.61
CA PRO A 241 3.21 -27.19 -10.35
C PRO A 241 3.04 -25.67 -10.29
N LYS A 242 1.84 -25.20 -9.91
CA LYS A 242 1.51 -23.76 -9.86
C LYS A 242 2.51 -22.93 -9.03
N ALA A 243 2.97 -23.49 -7.91
CA ALA A 243 3.92 -22.83 -7.03
C ALA A 243 5.29 -22.61 -7.70
N ASP A 244 5.78 -23.57 -8.46
CA ASP A 244 7.08 -23.48 -9.11
C ASP A 244 7.03 -22.59 -10.36
N TYR A 245 5.92 -22.64 -11.09
CA TYR A 245 5.67 -21.72 -12.21
C TYR A 245 5.63 -20.26 -11.73
N ALA A 246 4.92 -19.96 -10.64
CA ALA A 246 4.86 -18.62 -10.08
C ALA A 246 6.25 -18.11 -9.68
N LYS A 247 7.08 -18.95 -9.03
CA LYS A 247 8.46 -18.61 -8.68
C LYS A 247 9.32 -18.31 -9.91
N ALA A 248 9.19 -19.11 -10.98
CA ALA A 248 9.94 -18.89 -12.22
C ALA A 248 9.54 -17.56 -12.90
N LYS A 249 8.25 -17.27 -12.99
CA LYS A 249 7.72 -16.01 -13.55
C LYS A 249 8.17 -14.80 -12.73
N ASP A 250 8.08 -14.87 -11.41
CA ASP A 250 8.51 -13.78 -10.54
C ASP A 250 10.02 -13.54 -10.66
N PHE A 251 10.82 -14.60 -10.72
CA PHE A 251 12.27 -14.52 -10.95
C PHE A 251 12.60 -13.80 -12.27
N LEU A 252 11.96 -14.17 -13.39
CA LEU A 252 12.18 -13.53 -14.69
C LEU A 252 11.84 -12.03 -14.68
N ARG A 253 10.75 -11.64 -14.00
CA ARG A 253 10.41 -10.22 -13.83
C ARG A 253 11.47 -9.48 -13.02
N ARG A 254 11.90 -10.05 -11.89
CA ARG A 254 12.96 -9.46 -11.05
C ARG A 254 14.29 -9.34 -11.77
N LEU A 255 14.61 -10.30 -12.64
CA LEU A 255 15.82 -10.28 -13.46
C LEU A 255 15.85 -9.07 -14.39
N MET A 256 14.71 -8.70 -14.98
CA MET A 256 14.59 -7.49 -15.81
C MET A 256 14.80 -6.20 -15.02
N ILE A 257 14.31 -6.17 -13.78
CA ILE A 257 14.47 -5.03 -12.87
C ILE A 257 15.94 -4.91 -12.47
N GLU A 258 16.55 -6.02 -12.04
CA GLU A 258 17.94 -6.08 -11.60
C GLU A 258 18.92 -5.65 -12.70
N ALA A 259 18.65 -5.99 -13.96
CA ALA A 259 19.46 -5.56 -15.09
C ALA A 259 19.50 -4.03 -15.30
N ARG A 260 18.48 -3.30 -14.81
CA ARG A 260 18.44 -1.83 -14.82
C ARG A 260 19.12 -1.19 -13.62
N LEU A 261 19.29 -1.94 -12.54
CA LEU A 261 19.91 -1.45 -11.31
C LEU A 261 21.44 -1.49 -11.45
N PRO A 262 22.17 -0.50 -10.91
CA PRO A 262 23.61 -0.63 -10.75
C PRO A 262 23.93 -1.79 -9.79
N ALA A 263 25.00 -2.53 -10.06
CA ALA A 263 25.47 -3.56 -9.15
C ALA A 263 25.89 -2.89 -7.84
N LEU A 264 25.44 -3.45 -6.71
CA LEU A 264 25.84 -3.00 -5.38
C LEU A 264 27.33 -3.27 -5.20
N GLN A 265 28.16 -2.26 -5.48
CA GLN A 265 29.57 -2.29 -5.11
C GLN A 265 29.63 -2.23 -3.58
N LEU A 266 29.89 -3.37 -2.94
CA LEU A 266 30.36 -3.38 -1.56
C LEU A 266 31.69 -2.63 -1.58
N SER A 267 31.67 -1.38 -1.11
CA SER A 267 32.87 -0.55 -1.00
C SER A 267 33.96 -1.33 -0.28
N SER A 268 35.05 -1.61 -0.98
CA SER A 268 36.26 -2.17 -0.38
C SER A 268 36.67 -1.29 0.82
N PRO A 269 36.83 -1.83 2.03
CA PRO A 269 37.35 -1.07 3.17
C PRO A 269 38.86 -0.85 3.01
N THR A 270 39.28 -0.08 2.01
CA THR A 270 40.72 0.21 1.77
C THR A 270 40.96 1.60 1.16
N GLN A 271 40.27 2.63 1.66
CA GLN A 271 40.70 4.03 1.47
C GLN A 271 40.46 4.84 2.75
N LEU A 272 41.09 4.42 3.84
CA LEU A 272 41.21 5.18 5.08
C LEU A 272 42.62 4.96 5.66
N ALA A 273 43.64 5.16 4.82
CA ALA A 273 45.04 5.17 5.24
C ALA A 273 45.91 5.99 4.27
N SER A 274 45.53 7.23 3.99
CA SER A 274 46.47 8.24 3.47
C SER A 274 45.83 9.63 3.53
N HIS A 275 45.87 10.26 4.70
CA HIS A 275 45.98 11.71 4.84
C HIS A 275 46.56 12.02 6.22
#